data_AF-A0A9X6AKR0-F1
#
_entry.id   AF-A0A9X6AKR0-F1
#
_cell.length_a   1.000
_cell.length_b   1.000
_cell.length_c   1.000
_cell.angle_alpha   90.00
_cell.angle_beta   90.00
_cell.angle_gamma   90.00
#
_symmetry.space_group_name_H-M   'P 1'
#
loop_
_entity.id
_entity.type
_entity.pdbx_description
1 polymer ?
#
loop_
_entity_poly.entity_id
_entity_poly.type
_entity_poly.pdbx_seq_one_letter_code
_entity_poly.pdbx_strand_id
1 'polypeptide(L)'
;MKKLVIRILGVVFLVSFLIYLFYSPRLKFDVLENPNKNHKTERTEQFKNTNKDIENPKPKKGVGTWIGKDIDLLTKKYGQANRTYPVSDDYKNYVFKKKNQYYIVSVKDHQIKSVYATGKDVNMSPLHIGEENSKIYENTSINPEPTIKSKGKVYEFELSDEDLKTQTLIKYGNVYAQVYSDQQTNKIMAIRFLDKDALASLQPYKTNESKSSSNIKHKELPYEQNPNQLMTLYEVTNEMRKLKGLKTLKVNNDIAHIASINLFDATKSGYDSVEFTENALKQQLDERDISYTSTSQNVGYNFDDVPTLIHSWMNSDIHRSRMLNTKYDEMGGEVMKDYYSLIFLEK
;
A
#
# COMPACT_ATOMS: atom_id res chain seq x y z
N MET A 1 14.05 60.92 -19.42
CA MET A 1 14.54 59.52 -19.48
C MET A 1 14.16 58.70 -18.24
N LYS A 2 14.53 59.11 -17.01
CA LYS A 2 14.22 58.34 -15.77
C LYS A 2 12.75 57.94 -15.58
N LYS A 3 11.79 58.85 -15.81
CA LYS A 3 10.34 58.55 -15.70
C LYS A 3 9.84 57.51 -16.70
N LEU A 4 10.43 57.44 -17.89
CA LEU A 4 10.03 56.48 -18.92
C LEU A 4 10.54 55.07 -18.57
N VAL A 5 11.78 54.98 -18.08
CA VAL A 5 12.39 53.73 -17.61
C VAL A 5 11.62 53.13 -16.43
N ILE A 6 11.19 53.96 -15.47
CA ILE A 6 10.39 53.51 -14.32
C ILE A 6 9.03 52.93 -14.77
N ARG A 7 8.37 53.57 -15.75
CA ARG A 7 7.09 53.06 -16.29
C ARG A 7 7.27 51.72 -17.02
N ILE A 8 8.34 51.58 -17.82
CA ILE A 8 8.64 50.34 -18.54
C ILE A 8 8.95 49.21 -17.55
N LEU A 9 9.76 49.46 -16.52
CA LEU A 9 10.05 48.48 -15.47
C LEU A 9 8.79 48.06 -14.69
N GLY A 10 7.90 49.01 -14.40
CA GLY A 10 6.61 48.71 -13.76
C GLY A 10 5.72 47.79 -14.60
N VAL A 11 5.66 48.02 -15.91
CA VAL A 11 4.90 47.16 -16.84
C VAL A 11 5.53 45.77 -16.96
N VAL A 12 6.86 45.68 -17.08
CA VAL A 12 7.56 44.38 -17.13
C VAL A 12 7.34 43.60 -15.84
N PHE A 13 7.45 44.24 -14.68
CA PHE A 13 7.18 43.59 -13.40
C PHE A 13 5.73 43.10 -13.29
N LEU A 14 4.75 43.92 -13.70
CA LEU A 14 3.35 43.54 -13.71
C LEU A 14 3.10 42.33 -14.63
N VAL A 15 3.68 42.32 -15.84
CA VAL A 15 3.54 41.22 -16.79
C VAL A 15 4.21 39.95 -16.25
N SER A 16 5.43 40.04 -15.69
CA SER A 16 6.09 38.89 -15.06
C SER A 16 5.32 38.37 -13.85
N PHE A 17 4.71 39.26 -13.06
CA PHE A 17 3.87 38.89 -11.92
C PHE A 17 2.56 38.22 -12.37
N LEU A 18 1.94 38.71 -13.44
CA LEU A 18 0.76 38.08 -14.04
C LEU A 18 1.11 36.72 -14.64
N ILE A 19 2.23 36.60 -15.35
CA ILE A 19 2.72 35.30 -15.85
C ILE A 19 2.98 34.36 -14.68
N TYR A 20 3.61 34.82 -13.60
CA TYR A 20 3.79 34.02 -12.41
C TYR A 20 2.45 33.60 -11.77
N LEU A 21 1.46 34.48 -11.68
CA LEU A 21 0.14 34.12 -11.14
C LEU A 21 -0.60 33.09 -12.00
N PHE A 22 -0.56 33.24 -13.33
CA PHE A 22 -1.27 32.34 -14.25
C PHE A 22 -0.51 31.03 -14.55
N TYR A 23 0.82 31.03 -14.45
CA TYR A 23 1.68 29.88 -14.73
C TYR A 23 2.43 29.33 -13.51
N SER A 24 2.18 29.85 -12.30
CA SER A 24 2.75 29.23 -11.10
C SER A 24 2.24 27.79 -11.01
N PRO A 25 3.14 26.82 -10.72
CA PRO A 25 2.73 25.43 -10.57
C PRO A 25 1.69 25.35 -9.46
N ARG A 26 0.48 24.87 -9.79
CA ARG A 26 -0.49 24.50 -8.77
C ARG A 26 0.15 23.45 -7.87
N LEU A 27 0.04 23.60 -6.56
CA LEU A 27 0.45 22.57 -5.60
C LEU A 27 -0.43 21.34 -5.84
N LYS A 28 0.19 20.30 -6.39
CA LYS A 28 -0.42 19.01 -6.71
C LYS A 28 -0.05 17.99 -5.64
N PHE A 29 -0.98 17.10 -5.35
CA PHE A 29 -0.67 15.89 -4.62
C PHE A 29 -0.18 14.85 -5.62
N ASP A 30 1.04 14.36 -5.40
CA ASP A 30 1.61 13.28 -6.20
C ASP A 30 0.74 12.02 -6.06
N VAL A 31 0.44 11.39 -7.19
CA VAL A 31 -0.18 10.07 -7.22
C VAL A 31 0.95 9.05 -7.19
N LEU A 32 1.02 8.25 -6.13
CA LEU A 32 1.97 7.15 -6.09
C LEU A 32 1.45 6.01 -6.97
N GLU A 33 2.13 5.72 -8.06
CA GLU A 33 1.83 4.54 -8.87
C GLU A 33 2.49 3.30 -8.29
N ASN A 34 1.85 2.14 -8.46
CA ASN A 34 2.45 0.86 -8.08
C ASN A 34 3.71 0.59 -8.92
N PRO A 35 4.92 0.59 -8.32
CA PRO A 35 6.18 0.45 -9.07
C PRO A 35 6.27 -0.90 -9.79
N ASN A 36 5.63 -1.94 -9.25
CA ASN A 36 5.67 -3.30 -9.78
C ASN A 36 4.70 -3.54 -10.94
N LYS A 37 3.88 -2.54 -11.31
CA LYS A 37 2.98 -2.59 -12.48
C LYS A 37 3.31 -1.56 -13.56
N ASN A 38 4.38 -0.79 -13.38
CA ASN A 38 4.79 0.22 -14.35
C ASN A 38 5.63 -0.39 -15.48
N HIS A 39 5.31 -0.02 -16.73
CA HIS A 39 5.99 -0.52 -17.94
C HIS A 39 7.39 0.08 -18.17
N LYS A 40 7.91 0.93 -17.27
CA LYS A 40 9.25 1.51 -17.42
C LYS A 40 10.31 0.47 -17.07
N THR A 41 11.08 0.09 -18.08
CA THR A 41 12.11 -0.94 -18.02
C THR A 41 13.36 -0.40 -17.36
N GLU A 42 13.43 -0.41 -16.03
CA GLU A 42 14.74 -0.39 -15.36
C GLU A 42 15.23 -1.84 -15.26
N ARG A 43 16.24 -2.17 -16.07
CA ARG A 43 16.99 -3.42 -15.94
C ARG A 43 17.90 -3.27 -14.74
N THR A 44 17.68 -4.05 -13.69
CA THR A 44 18.66 -4.18 -12.62
C THR A 44 19.83 -5.04 -13.14
N GLU A 45 21.06 -4.60 -12.94
CA GLU A 45 22.24 -5.39 -13.33
C GLU A 45 22.27 -6.72 -12.59
N GLN A 46 22.71 -7.76 -13.28
CA GLN A 46 22.72 -9.16 -12.83
C GLN A 46 23.34 -9.31 -11.43
N PHE A 47 22.50 -9.62 -10.44
CA PHE A 47 22.97 -10.15 -9.18
C PHE A 47 23.64 -11.50 -9.44
N LYS A 48 24.93 -11.61 -9.10
CA LYS A 48 25.66 -12.88 -9.15
C LYS A 48 25.00 -13.85 -8.17
N ASN A 49 24.41 -14.91 -8.73
CA ASN A 49 23.89 -16.10 -8.03
C ASN A 49 24.78 -16.46 -6.85
N THR A 50 24.29 -16.22 -5.63
CA THR A 50 24.91 -16.71 -4.40
C THR A 50 24.08 -17.88 -3.87
N ASN A 51 24.66 -19.08 -3.99
CA ASN A 51 24.26 -20.39 -3.47
C ASN A 51 22.78 -20.81 -3.56
N LYS A 52 22.53 -21.73 -4.50
CA LYS A 52 21.22 -22.28 -4.89
C LYS A 52 20.61 -23.35 -3.95
N ASP A 53 21.25 -23.75 -2.85
CA ASP A 53 20.89 -25.02 -2.20
C ASP A 53 20.57 -24.97 -0.70
N ILE A 54 20.46 -23.79 -0.08
CA ILE A 54 20.00 -23.69 1.32
C ILE A 54 18.54 -23.22 1.33
N GLU A 55 17.60 -24.15 1.46
CA GLU A 55 16.20 -23.82 1.69
C GLU A 55 15.96 -23.45 3.16
N ASN A 56 15.26 -22.34 3.40
CA ASN A 56 14.88 -21.98 4.78
C ASN A 56 13.86 -22.99 5.32
N PRO A 57 13.99 -23.45 6.58
CA PRO A 57 13.09 -24.43 7.15
C PRO A 57 11.66 -23.89 7.28
N LYS A 58 10.66 -24.77 7.21
CA LYS A 58 9.26 -24.38 7.42
C LYS A 58 9.08 -23.71 8.79
N PRO A 59 8.18 -22.71 8.91
CA PRO A 59 7.87 -22.12 10.21
C PRO A 59 7.31 -23.19 11.14
N LYS A 60 7.88 -23.32 12.34
CA LYS A 60 7.44 -24.32 13.35
C LYS A 60 6.35 -23.77 14.28
N LYS A 61 6.22 -22.44 14.36
CA LYS A 61 5.30 -21.71 15.23
C LYS A 61 4.88 -20.40 14.56
N GLY A 62 3.89 -19.71 15.12
CA GLY A 62 3.44 -18.41 14.63
C GLY A 62 2.50 -18.50 13.41
N VAL A 63 2.23 -17.34 12.82
CA VAL A 63 1.25 -17.15 11.74
C VAL A 63 1.55 -18.01 10.51
N GLY A 64 2.82 -18.21 10.17
CA GLY A 64 3.22 -19.04 9.02
C GLY A 64 2.71 -20.49 9.09
N THR A 65 2.41 -21.00 10.29
CA THR A 65 1.84 -22.36 10.47
C THR A 65 0.34 -22.45 10.18
N TRP A 66 -0.32 -21.33 9.90
CA TRP A 66 -1.75 -21.28 9.59
C TRP A 66 -2.03 -21.54 8.11
N ILE A 67 -1.05 -21.28 7.24
CA ILE A 67 -1.19 -21.46 5.80
C ILE A 67 -1.50 -22.94 5.49
N GLY A 68 -2.53 -23.16 4.68
CA GLY A 68 -3.07 -24.47 4.30
C GLY A 68 -4.04 -25.09 5.32
N LYS A 69 -4.22 -24.51 6.51
CA LYS A 69 -5.19 -25.00 7.50
C LYS A 69 -6.59 -24.45 7.23
N ASP A 70 -7.57 -25.11 7.81
CA ASP A 70 -8.96 -24.66 7.77
C ASP A 70 -9.14 -23.35 8.57
N ILE A 71 -9.95 -22.42 8.04
CA ILE A 71 -10.29 -21.14 8.69
C ILE A 71 -10.94 -21.33 10.07
N ASP A 72 -11.65 -22.45 10.29
CA ASP A 72 -12.28 -22.79 11.56
C ASP A 72 -11.28 -22.86 12.72
N LEU A 73 -10.01 -23.15 12.43
CA LEU A 73 -8.94 -23.07 13.42
C LEU A 73 -8.87 -21.67 14.06
N LEU A 74 -8.96 -20.63 13.25
CA LEU A 74 -8.87 -19.24 13.72
C LEU A 74 -10.18 -18.81 14.36
N THR A 75 -11.32 -19.27 13.84
CA THR A 75 -12.63 -19.04 14.47
C THR A 75 -12.68 -19.62 15.87
N LYS A 76 -12.15 -20.84 16.09
CA LYS A 76 -12.04 -21.46 17.42
C LYS A 76 -11.10 -20.70 18.35
N LYS A 77 -9.99 -20.17 17.82
CA LYS A 77 -8.96 -19.50 18.61
C LYS A 77 -9.31 -18.05 18.98
N TYR A 78 -9.92 -17.32 18.05
CA TYR A 78 -10.14 -15.87 18.18
C TYR A 78 -11.61 -15.48 18.30
N GLY A 79 -12.53 -16.42 18.10
CA GLY A 79 -13.96 -16.15 17.93
C GLY A 79 -14.28 -15.79 16.48
N GLN A 80 -15.48 -15.24 16.25
CA GLN A 80 -15.86 -14.75 14.93
C GLN A 80 -14.94 -13.60 14.49
N ALA A 81 -14.64 -13.55 13.18
CA ALA A 81 -13.88 -12.45 12.61
C ALA A 81 -14.64 -11.12 12.79
N ASN A 82 -13.90 -10.01 12.98
CA ASN A 82 -14.49 -8.68 13.11
C ASN A 82 -15.16 -8.22 11.82
N ARG A 83 -14.65 -8.68 10.68
CA ARG A 83 -15.16 -8.35 9.35
C ARG A 83 -14.81 -9.46 8.37
N THR A 84 -15.75 -9.80 7.48
CA THR A 84 -15.49 -10.75 6.38
C THR A 84 -16.05 -10.21 5.08
N TYR A 85 -15.34 -10.40 3.97
CA TYR A 85 -15.80 -9.91 2.66
C TYR A 85 -15.18 -10.69 1.51
N PRO A 86 -15.91 -10.90 0.41
CA PRO A 86 -15.36 -11.49 -0.81
C PRO A 86 -14.38 -10.52 -1.48
N VAL A 87 -13.38 -11.07 -2.16
CA VAL A 87 -12.46 -10.35 -3.04
C VAL A 87 -12.30 -11.14 -4.34
N SER A 88 -11.67 -10.53 -5.35
CA SER A 88 -11.42 -11.16 -6.66
C SER A 88 -10.77 -12.55 -6.56
N ASP A 89 -10.91 -13.36 -7.61
CA ASP A 89 -10.41 -14.73 -7.70
C ASP A 89 -11.01 -15.69 -6.64
N ASP A 90 -12.28 -15.49 -6.27
CA ASP A 90 -13.07 -16.29 -5.30
C ASP A 90 -12.43 -16.42 -3.90
N TYR A 91 -11.59 -15.45 -3.51
CA TYR A 91 -11.10 -15.39 -2.15
C TYR A 91 -12.11 -14.71 -1.24
N LYS A 92 -12.04 -15.05 0.05
CA LYS A 92 -12.75 -14.33 1.11
C LYS A 92 -11.75 -13.89 2.17
N ASN A 93 -11.75 -12.61 2.49
CA ASN A 93 -10.95 -12.06 3.56
C ASN A 93 -11.70 -12.15 4.90
N TYR A 94 -10.96 -12.49 5.95
CA TYR A 94 -11.39 -12.46 7.35
C TYR A 94 -10.43 -11.55 8.11
N VAL A 95 -10.96 -10.48 8.69
CA VAL A 95 -10.19 -9.51 9.48
C VAL A 95 -10.37 -9.83 10.96
N PHE A 96 -9.26 -10.07 11.65
CA PHE A 96 -9.22 -10.24 13.10
C PHE A 96 -8.41 -9.10 13.71
N LYS A 97 -9.03 -8.37 14.65
CA LYS A 97 -8.45 -7.21 15.30
C LYS A 97 -8.61 -7.31 16.81
N LYS A 98 -7.49 -7.24 17.51
CA LYS A 98 -7.41 -7.07 18.98
C LYS A 98 -6.52 -5.86 19.27
N LYS A 99 -6.38 -5.49 20.56
CA LYS A 99 -5.66 -4.28 21.01
C LYS A 99 -4.31 -4.06 20.30
N ASN A 100 -3.50 -5.10 20.21
CA ASN A 100 -2.13 -5.07 19.67
C ASN A 100 -1.89 -6.13 18.59
N GLN A 101 -2.94 -6.67 17.98
CA GLN A 101 -2.86 -7.71 16.96
C GLN A 101 -3.84 -7.41 15.84
N TYR A 102 -3.36 -7.40 14.61
CA TYR A 102 -4.18 -7.18 13.43
C TYR A 102 -3.82 -8.21 12.36
N TYR A 103 -4.83 -8.92 11.86
CA TYR A 103 -4.71 -9.96 10.85
C TYR A 103 -5.70 -9.73 9.72
N ILE A 104 -5.24 -9.87 8.47
CA ILE A 104 -6.09 -10.04 7.29
C ILE A 104 -5.79 -11.45 6.76
N VAL A 105 -6.77 -12.34 6.86
CA VAL A 105 -6.66 -13.75 6.50
C VAL A 105 -7.45 -13.99 5.21
N SER A 106 -6.76 -14.30 4.11
CA SER A 106 -7.39 -14.63 2.84
C SER A 106 -7.59 -16.14 2.75
N VAL A 107 -8.84 -16.54 2.50
CA VAL A 107 -9.29 -17.93 2.48
C VAL A 107 -9.85 -18.26 1.12
N LYS A 108 -9.53 -19.44 0.61
CA LYS A 108 -10.16 -20.03 -0.58
C LYS A 108 -10.36 -21.52 -0.34
N ASP A 109 -11.52 -22.05 -0.72
CA ASP A 109 -11.91 -23.45 -0.51
C ASP A 109 -11.77 -23.87 0.97
N HIS A 110 -12.23 -23.00 1.89
CA HIS A 110 -12.12 -23.13 3.36
C HIS A 110 -10.69 -23.19 3.93
N GLN A 111 -9.67 -23.12 3.08
CA GLN A 111 -8.27 -23.13 3.49
C GLN A 111 -7.67 -21.72 3.52
N ILE A 112 -6.87 -21.45 4.54
CA ILE A 112 -6.10 -20.23 4.68
C ILE A 112 -4.99 -20.23 3.62
N LYS A 113 -5.01 -19.25 2.70
CA LYS A 113 -4.03 -19.12 1.62
C LYS A 113 -3.03 -18.00 1.87
N SER A 114 -3.44 -16.96 2.58
CA SER A 114 -2.59 -15.82 2.96
C SER A 114 -2.99 -15.26 4.32
N VAL A 115 -2.02 -14.77 5.08
CA VAL A 115 -2.22 -14.04 6.33
C VAL A 115 -1.25 -12.87 6.37
N TYR A 116 -1.77 -11.65 6.16
CA TYR A 116 -1.07 -10.43 6.54
C TYR A 116 -1.25 -10.19 8.03
N ALA A 117 -0.18 -9.86 8.75
CA ALA A 117 -0.34 -9.36 10.11
C ALA A 117 0.71 -8.34 10.57
N THR A 118 0.26 -7.54 11.52
CA THR A 118 1.01 -6.45 12.17
C THR A 118 0.48 -6.23 13.60
N GLY A 119 1.15 -5.36 14.35
CA GLY A 119 0.89 -5.10 15.76
C GLY A 119 2.02 -5.63 16.67
N LYS A 120 2.03 -5.20 17.92
CA LYS A 120 3.13 -5.50 18.86
C LYS A 120 3.11 -6.94 19.38
N ASP A 121 1.94 -7.57 19.41
CA ASP A 121 1.75 -8.87 20.08
C ASP A 121 1.52 -10.01 19.08
N VAL A 122 1.81 -9.82 17.80
CA VAL A 122 1.67 -10.88 16.79
C VAL A 122 2.88 -11.82 16.81
N ASN A 123 2.62 -13.13 16.78
CA ASN A 123 3.70 -14.13 16.72
C ASN A 123 4.05 -14.44 15.26
N MET A 124 5.14 -13.86 14.79
CA MET A 124 5.62 -13.95 13.40
C MET A 124 6.88 -14.80 13.22
N SER A 125 7.20 -15.64 14.20
CA SER A 125 8.43 -16.43 14.20
C SER A 125 8.71 -17.12 12.84
N PRO A 126 9.97 -17.13 12.37
CA PRO A 126 11.18 -16.70 13.08
C PRO A 126 11.38 -15.18 13.18
N LEU A 127 10.55 -14.39 12.49
CA LEU A 127 10.65 -12.94 12.44
C LEU A 127 9.75 -12.25 13.49
N HIS A 128 9.99 -10.98 13.77
CA HIS A 128 9.26 -10.18 14.76
C HIS A 128 9.01 -8.76 14.27
N ILE A 129 7.81 -8.25 14.52
CA ILE A 129 7.49 -6.85 14.23
C ILE A 129 8.35 -5.94 15.11
N GLY A 130 8.97 -4.93 14.50
CA GLY A 130 9.86 -3.97 15.16
C GLY A 130 11.33 -4.38 15.24
N GLU A 131 11.70 -5.59 14.83
CA GLU A 131 13.10 -6.00 14.72
C GLU A 131 13.78 -5.36 13.51
N GLU A 132 15.12 -5.32 13.53
CA GLU A 132 15.91 -4.80 12.41
C GLU A 132 15.85 -5.73 11.20
N ASN A 133 15.51 -5.19 10.05
CA ASN A 133 15.39 -5.92 8.79
C ASN A 133 16.73 -6.50 8.32
N SER A 134 17.86 -5.88 8.68
CA SER A 134 19.21 -6.38 8.38
C SER A 134 19.47 -7.79 8.91
N LYS A 135 18.83 -8.19 10.02
CA LYS A 135 18.99 -9.52 10.62
C LYS A 135 18.45 -10.65 9.75
N ILE A 136 17.54 -10.34 8.84
CA ILE A 136 16.98 -11.32 7.91
C ILE A 136 18.10 -11.90 7.05
N TYR A 137 18.99 -11.05 6.53
CA TYR A 137 20.05 -11.46 5.60
C TYR A 137 21.20 -12.22 6.25
N GLU A 138 21.28 -12.26 7.59
CA GLU A 138 22.36 -12.97 8.29
C GLU A 138 22.19 -14.49 8.22
N ASN A 139 20.96 -14.98 8.30
CA ASN A 139 20.66 -16.41 8.49
C ASN A 139 19.56 -16.93 7.56
N THR A 140 19.19 -16.16 6.54
CA THR A 140 18.08 -16.50 5.64
C THR A 140 18.53 -16.45 4.19
N SER A 141 18.25 -17.52 3.46
CA SER A 141 18.43 -17.60 2.02
C SER A 141 17.32 -16.81 1.31
N ILE A 142 17.71 -15.86 0.46
CA ILE A 142 16.82 -14.99 -0.31
C ILE A 142 17.17 -15.15 -1.79
N ASN A 143 16.14 -15.39 -2.61
CA ASN A 143 16.28 -15.45 -4.06
C ASN A 143 15.69 -14.16 -4.67
N PRO A 144 16.51 -13.30 -5.32
CA PRO A 144 16.03 -12.10 -6.01
C PRO A 144 15.12 -12.37 -7.21
N GLU A 145 15.22 -13.56 -7.81
CA GLU A 145 14.41 -13.97 -8.97
C GLU A 145 13.62 -15.25 -8.64
N PRO A 146 12.61 -15.18 -7.74
CA PRO A 146 11.87 -16.35 -7.33
C PRO A 146 10.94 -16.83 -8.44
N THR A 147 11.05 -18.11 -8.79
CA THR A 147 10.16 -18.78 -9.73
C THR A 147 9.15 -19.64 -8.98
N ILE A 148 7.86 -19.52 -9.33
CA ILE A 148 6.79 -20.37 -8.79
C ILE A 148 5.95 -21.00 -9.90
N LYS A 149 5.35 -22.16 -9.62
CA LYS A 149 4.39 -22.82 -10.51
C LYS A 149 3.03 -22.97 -9.83
N SER A 150 2.03 -22.27 -10.36
CA SER A 150 0.65 -22.28 -9.89
C SER A 150 -0.31 -22.56 -11.05
N LYS A 151 -1.25 -23.50 -10.86
CA LYS A 151 -2.28 -23.87 -11.85
C LYS A 151 -1.75 -24.09 -13.28
N GLY A 152 -0.58 -24.75 -13.39
CA GLY A 152 0.07 -25.03 -14.68
C GLY A 152 0.83 -23.85 -15.30
N LYS A 153 0.71 -22.63 -14.77
CA LYS A 153 1.47 -21.46 -15.19
C LYS A 153 2.73 -21.28 -14.36
N VAL A 154 3.77 -20.75 -15.00
CA VAL A 154 5.05 -20.39 -14.37
C VAL A 154 5.08 -18.88 -14.20
N TYR A 155 5.44 -18.43 -13.00
CA TYR A 155 5.62 -17.02 -12.68
C TYR A 155 7.09 -16.82 -12.29
N GLU A 156 7.80 -16.01 -13.06
CA GLU A 156 9.16 -15.55 -12.79
C GLU A 156 9.04 -14.12 -12.27
N PHE A 157 9.23 -13.93 -10.96
CA PHE A 157 9.24 -12.61 -10.33
C PHE A 157 10.64 -12.02 -10.36
N GLU A 158 10.72 -10.70 -10.44
CA GLU A 158 11.96 -9.91 -10.35
C GLU A 158 11.78 -8.92 -9.20
N LEU A 159 12.58 -9.07 -8.14
CA LEU A 159 12.59 -8.12 -7.03
C LEU A 159 13.58 -7.00 -7.35
N SER A 160 13.10 -5.76 -7.33
CA SER A 160 13.97 -4.57 -7.41
C SER A 160 14.84 -4.42 -6.16
N ASP A 161 15.82 -3.50 -6.20
CA ASP A 161 16.61 -3.15 -5.01
C ASP A 161 15.74 -2.64 -3.86
N GLU A 162 14.64 -1.94 -4.17
CA GLU A 162 13.68 -1.47 -3.17
C GLU A 162 12.89 -2.65 -2.59
N ASP A 163 12.41 -3.58 -3.42
CA ASP A 163 11.71 -4.79 -2.96
C ASP A 163 12.63 -5.64 -2.08
N LEU A 164 13.89 -5.85 -2.50
CA LEU A 164 14.86 -6.62 -1.74
C LEU A 164 15.08 -6.04 -0.35
N LYS A 165 15.07 -4.71 -0.20
CA LYS A 165 15.34 -4.00 1.07
C LYS A 165 14.09 -3.81 1.93
N THR A 166 12.92 -3.62 1.32
CA THR A 166 11.74 -3.11 2.03
C THR A 166 10.50 -3.99 1.88
N GLN A 167 10.44 -4.87 0.87
CA GLN A 167 9.35 -5.83 0.64
C GLN A 167 9.86 -7.25 0.37
N THR A 168 10.87 -7.69 1.11
CA THR A 168 11.64 -8.91 0.81
C THR A 168 10.74 -10.14 0.75
N LEU A 169 10.86 -10.94 -0.32
CA LEU A 169 10.20 -12.24 -0.44
C LEU A 169 11.13 -13.37 0.01
N ILE A 170 10.67 -14.17 0.96
CA ILE A 170 11.42 -15.27 1.54
C ILE A 170 10.63 -16.57 1.41
N LYS A 171 11.25 -17.64 0.92
CA LYS A 171 10.64 -18.98 0.88
C LYS A 171 11.00 -19.75 2.15
N TYR A 172 10.02 -20.20 2.91
CA TYR A 172 10.17 -21.09 4.07
C TYR A 172 9.51 -22.45 3.80
N GLY A 173 10.31 -23.42 3.36
CA GLY A 173 9.83 -24.71 2.83
C GLY A 173 8.82 -24.53 1.70
N ASN A 174 7.52 -24.75 1.95
CA ASN A 174 6.46 -24.64 0.93
C ASN A 174 5.59 -23.37 1.03
N VAL A 175 5.93 -22.44 1.93
CA VAL A 175 5.23 -21.16 2.09
C VAL A 175 6.18 -20.01 1.82
N TYR A 176 5.62 -18.85 1.52
CA TYR A 176 6.36 -17.61 1.30
C TYR A 176 6.04 -16.62 2.42
N ALA A 177 6.99 -15.73 2.72
CA ALA A 177 6.82 -14.60 3.60
C ALA A 177 7.23 -13.32 2.83
N GLN A 178 6.31 -12.36 2.72
CA GLN A 178 6.62 -11.00 2.34
C GLN A 178 6.87 -10.20 3.60
N VAL A 179 8.06 -9.63 3.73
CA VAL A 179 8.46 -8.84 4.89
C VAL A 179 8.42 -7.37 4.53
N TYR A 180 7.54 -6.61 5.17
CA TYR A 180 7.37 -5.19 4.92
C TYR A 180 8.18 -4.40 5.95
N SER A 181 9.18 -3.67 5.49
CA SER A 181 10.13 -2.92 6.33
C SER A 181 10.08 -1.43 6.02
N ASP A 182 10.26 -0.62 7.07
CA ASP A 182 10.35 0.85 6.97
C ASP A 182 11.77 1.23 6.55
N GLN A 183 11.93 1.84 5.38
CA GLN A 183 13.23 2.22 4.84
C GLN A 183 13.99 3.22 5.72
N GLN A 184 13.29 4.15 6.40
CA GLN A 184 13.94 5.15 7.26
C GLN A 184 14.43 4.55 8.56
N THR A 185 13.69 3.60 9.14
CA THR A 185 14.03 3.03 10.46
C THR A 185 14.69 1.65 10.39
N ASN A 186 14.74 1.03 9.22
CA ASN A 186 15.21 -0.34 8.98
C ASN A 186 14.50 -1.39 9.87
N LYS A 187 13.22 -1.16 10.22
CA LYS A 187 12.44 -2.04 11.09
C LYS A 187 11.30 -2.72 10.36
N ILE A 188 11.04 -3.99 10.70
CA ILE A 188 9.89 -4.74 10.19
C ILE A 188 8.59 -4.11 10.72
N MET A 189 7.68 -3.74 9.82
CA MET A 189 6.37 -3.18 10.13
C MET A 189 5.26 -4.23 10.08
N ALA A 190 5.35 -5.15 9.12
CA ALA A 190 4.35 -6.20 8.93
C ALA A 190 4.96 -7.39 8.20
N ILE A 191 4.31 -8.54 8.31
CA ILE A 191 4.68 -9.74 7.57
C ILE A 191 3.41 -10.36 6.98
N ARG A 192 3.48 -10.77 5.72
CA ARG A 192 2.45 -11.60 5.09
C ARG A 192 3.01 -12.97 4.78
N PHE A 193 2.47 -14.00 5.41
CA PHE A 193 2.69 -15.37 4.97
C PHE A 193 1.65 -15.76 3.92
N LEU A 194 2.06 -16.45 2.86
CA LEU A 194 1.15 -16.88 1.81
C LEU A 194 1.67 -18.12 1.08
N ASP A 195 0.76 -18.90 0.50
CA ASP A 195 1.14 -19.97 -0.42
C ASP A 195 1.43 -19.44 -1.83
N LYS A 196 1.92 -20.33 -2.70
CA LYS A 196 2.25 -19.99 -4.09
C LYS A 196 1.05 -19.56 -4.93
N ASP A 197 -0.16 -20.04 -4.62
CA ASP A 197 -1.35 -19.75 -5.42
C ASP A 197 -1.89 -18.35 -5.07
N ALA A 198 -1.82 -17.98 -3.78
CA ALA A 198 -2.05 -16.62 -3.33
C ALA A 198 -0.98 -15.65 -3.88
N LEU A 199 0.30 -16.05 -3.89
CA LEU A 199 1.37 -15.22 -4.46
C LEU A 199 1.18 -14.97 -5.96
N ALA A 200 0.78 -16.01 -6.70
CA ALA A 200 0.47 -15.93 -8.12
C ALA A 200 -0.79 -15.10 -8.43
N SER A 201 -1.77 -15.07 -7.52
CA SER A 201 -3.00 -14.28 -7.66
C SER A 201 -2.75 -12.80 -7.35
N LEU A 202 -1.91 -12.51 -6.34
CA LEU A 202 -1.57 -11.17 -5.90
C LEU A 202 -0.57 -10.46 -6.83
N GLN A 203 0.40 -11.19 -7.38
CA GLN A 203 1.50 -10.66 -8.21
C GLN A 203 2.12 -9.35 -7.67
N PRO A 204 2.60 -9.34 -6.40
CA PRO A 204 3.03 -8.11 -5.74
C PRO A 204 4.37 -7.56 -6.25
N TYR A 205 5.05 -8.30 -7.12
CA TYR A 205 6.34 -7.97 -7.73
C TYR A 205 6.21 -8.00 -9.24
N LYS A 206 7.11 -7.30 -9.93
CA LYS A 206 7.20 -7.34 -11.38
C LYS A 206 7.38 -8.77 -11.86
N THR A 207 6.64 -9.15 -12.91
CA THR A 207 6.77 -10.46 -13.57
C THR A 207 7.34 -10.30 -14.96
N ASN A 208 8.20 -11.23 -15.39
CA ASN A 208 8.69 -11.21 -16.77
C ASN A 208 7.58 -11.60 -17.76
N GLU A 209 6.97 -10.58 -18.39
CA GLU A 209 5.80 -10.74 -19.27
C GLU A 209 6.07 -11.63 -20.49
N SER A 210 7.33 -11.79 -20.90
CA SER A 210 7.70 -12.55 -22.11
C SER A 210 7.33 -14.05 -22.07
N LYS A 211 6.97 -14.59 -20.90
CA LYS A 211 6.50 -15.99 -20.73
C LYS A 211 5.16 -16.11 -20.02
N SER A 212 4.57 -15.01 -19.55
CA SER A 212 3.29 -15.01 -18.83
C SER A 212 2.16 -14.84 -19.84
N SER A 213 1.65 -15.96 -20.34
CA SER A 213 0.46 -15.98 -21.19
C SER A 213 -0.79 -15.68 -20.36
N SER A 214 -1.14 -14.39 -20.26
CA SER A 214 -2.54 -13.95 -20.17
C SER A 214 -2.69 -12.44 -20.36
N ASN A 215 -3.54 -12.09 -21.34
CA ASN A 215 -4.29 -10.84 -21.35
C ASN A 215 -4.82 -10.55 -19.94
N ILE A 216 -4.52 -9.35 -19.43
CA ILE A 216 -5.13 -8.79 -18.22
C ILE A 216 -6.62 -8.61 -18.52
N LYS A 217 -7.42 -9.67 -18.37
CA LYS A 217 -8.87 -9.50 -18.25
C LYS A 217 -9.09 -8.72 -16.96
N HIS A 218 -9.74 -7.55 -17.04
CA HIS A 218 -10.25 -6.85 -15.87
C HIS A 218 -10.96 -7.88 -14.98
N LYS A 219 -10.40 -8.14 -13.79
CA LYS A 219 -11.02 -9.02 -12.80
C LYS A 219 -12.30 -8.32 -12.36
N GLU A 220 -13.45 -8.98 -12.55
CA GLU A 220 -14.70 -8.47 -12.00
C GLU A 220 -14.58 -8.45 -10.47
N LEU A 221 -14.69 -7.26 -9.89
CA LEU A 221 -14.56 -7.07 -8.45
C LEU A 221 -15.93 -7.26 -7.79
N PRO A 222 -16.05 -8.07 -6.72
CA PRO A 222 -17.25 -8.10 -5.90
C PRO A 222 -17.61 -6.70 -5.40
N TYR A 223 -18.90 -6.37 -5.32
CA TYR A 223 -19.35 -5.04 -4.91
C TYR A 223 -18.87 -4.67 -3.49
N GLU A 224 -18.66 -5.67 -2.63
CA GLU A 224 -18.16 -5.49 -1.27
C GLU A 224 -16.67 -5.13 -1.22
N GLN A 225 -15.90 -5.40 -2.29
CA GLN A 225 -14.44 -5.31 -2.23
C GLN A 225 -13.97 -3.88 -1.94
N ASN A 226 -14.36 -2.90 -2.76
CA ASN A 226 -13.92 -1.51 -2.60
C ASN A 226 -14.24 -0.90 -1.21
N PRO A 227 -15.49 -0.93 -0.71
CA PRO A 227 -15.79 -0.38 0.62
C PRO A 227 -15.03 -1.11 1.73
N ASN A 228 -14.79 -2.42 1.59
CA ASN A 228 -13.97 -3.15 2.55
C ASN A 228 -12.48 -2.84 2.45
N GLN A 229 -11.95 -2.57 1.25
CA GLN A 229 -10.58 -2.10 1.08
C GLN A 229 -10.40 -0.71 1.71
N LEU A 230 -11.39 0.18 1.60
CA LEU A 230 -11.36 1.48 2.29
C LEU A 230 -11.31 1.33 3.82
N MET A 231 -12.13 0.46 4.39
CA MET A 231 -12.06 0.18 5.83
C MET A 231 -10.71 -0.42 6.23
N THR A 232 -10.15 -1.32 5.41
CA THR A 232 -8.81 -1.89 5.63
C THR A 232 -7.73 -0.81 5.54
N LEU A 233 -7.86 0.17 4.63
CA LEU A 233 -6.97 1.31 4.47
C LEU A 233 -6.89 2.15 5.76
N TYR A 234 -8.05 2.47 6.35
CA TYR A 234 -8.11 3.15 7.64
C TYR A 234 -7.46 2.33 8.77
N GLU A 235 -7.76 1.03 8.83
CA GLU A 235 -7.26 0.15 9.88
C GLU A 235 -5.74 0.02 9.82
N VAL A 236 -5.18 -0.31 8.65
CA VAL A 236 -3.73 -0.50 8.47
C VAL A 236 -2.98 0.82 8.64
N THR A 237 -3.54 1.96 8.20
CA THR A 237 -2.98 3.30 8.49
C THR A 237 -2.81 3.51 9.99
N ASN A 238 -3.85 3.20 10.77
CA ASN A 238 -3.81 3.33 12.22
C ASN A 238 -2.90 2.29 12.90
N GLU A 239 -2.74 1.09 12.35
CA GLU A 239 -1.72 0.14 12.84
C GLU A 239 -0.31 0.70 12.65
N MET A 240 0.01 1.30 11.48
CA MET A 240 1.31 1.93 11.24
C MET A 240 1.56 3.09 12.20
N ARG A 241 0.56 3.95 12.44
CA ARG A 241 0.64 5.03 13.43
C ARG A 241 0.91 4.51 14.84
N LYS A 242 0.21 3.46 15.27
CA LYS A 242 0.43 2.83 16.59
C LYS A 242 1.84 2.22 16.73
N LEU A 243 2.40 1.63 15.68
CA LEU A 243 3.78 1.12 15.70
C LEU A 243 4.79 2.25 15.95
N LYS A 244 4.48 3.46 15.50
CA LYS A 244 5.30 4.67 15.74
C LYS A 244 4.93 5.42 17.03
N GLY A 245 4.02 4.88 17.85
CA GLY A 245 3.58 5.52 19.10
C GLY A 245 2.69 6.74 18.90
N LEU A 246 2.11 6.91 17.71
CA LEU A 246 1.23 8.02 17.39
C LEU A 246 -0.23 7.72 17.73
N LYS A 247 -1.01 8.78 17.97
CA LYS A 247 -2.46 8.67 18.14
C LYS A 247 -3.11 8.20 16.84
N THR A 248 -4.10 7.32 16.96
CA THR A 248 -4.92 6.91 15.82
C THR A 248 -5.79 8.06 15.33
N LEU A 249 -6.00 8.14 14.02
CA LEU A 249 -6.91 9.08 13.38
C LEU A 249 -8.34 8.56 13.47
N LYS A 250 -9.29 9.47 13.74
CA LYS A 250 -10.72 9.17 13.68
C LYS A 250 -11.18 9.22 12.23
N VAL A 251 -12.04 8.28 11.83
CA VAL A 251 -12.67 8.33 10.51
C VAL A 251 -13.76 9.41 10.54
N ASN A 252 -13.72 10.33 9.58
CA ASN A 252 -14.72 11.36 9.38
C ASN A 252 -15.44 11.13 8.04
N ASN A 253 -16.76 10.99 8.09
CA ASN A 253 -17.59 10.69 6.93
C ASN A 253 -17.71 11.86 5.95
N ASP A 254 -17.65 13.10 6.42
CA ASP A 254 -17.70 14.28 5.55
C ASP A 254 -16.41 14.38 4.72
N ILE A 255 -15.26 14.07 5.34
CA ILE A 255 -13.98 13.97 4.65
C ILE A 255 -13.98 12.80 3.64
N ALA A 256 -14.57 11.65 4.02
CA ALA A 256 -14.70 10.51 3.10
C ALA A 256 -15.59 10.86 1.89
N HIS A 257 -16.66 11.62 2.09
CA HIS A 257 -17.51 12.12 1.01
C HIS A 257 -16.75 13.05 0.07
N ILE A 258 -15.92 13.96 0.61
CA ILE A 258 -15.03 14.81 -0.21
C ILE A 258 -14.02 13.95 -0.99
N ALA A 259 -13.42 12.93 -0.36
CA ALA A 259 -12.50 12.02 -1.04
C ALA A 259 -13.19 11.31 -2.22
N SER A 260 -14.46 10.92 -2.06
CA SER A 260 -15.28 10.30 -3.08
C SER A 260 -15.51 11.21 -4.29
N ILE A 261 -15.94 12.45 -4.04
CA ILE A 261 -16.17 13.45 -5.09
C ILE A 261 -14.87 13.80 -5.81
N ASN A 262 -13.80 14.09 -5.05
CA ASN A 262 -12.49 14.39 -5.63
C ASN A 262 -12.01 13.27 -6.54
N LEU A 263 -12.19 12.00 -6.11
CA LEU A 263 -11.77 10.86 -6.91
C LEU A 263 -12.67 10.63 -8.13
N PHE A 264 -13.97 10.85 -8.00
CA PHE A 264 -14.92 10.78 -9.11
C PHE A 264 -14.61 11.82 -10.20
N ASP A 265 -14.42 13.08 -9.80
CA ASP A 265 -14.13 14.18 -10.72
C ASP A 265 -12.76 14.00 -11.38
N ALA A 266 -11.74 13.60 -10.63
CA ALA A 266 -10.41 13.35 -11.18
C ALA A 266 -10.40 12.20 -12.20
N THR A 267 -11.28 11.20 -12.04
CA THR A 267 -11.35 10.02 -12.92
C THR A 267 -12.45 10.09 -14.00
N LYS A 268 -13.12 11.23 -14.15
CA LYS A 268 -14.16 11.46 -15.16
C LYS A 268 -13.62 11.49 -16.59
N SER A 269 -12.45 12.11 -16.79
CA SER A 269 -11.89 12.41 -18.11
C SER A 269 -10.96 11.31 -18.67
N GLY A 270 -10.92 10.15 -18.02
CA GLY A 270 -9.98 9.07 -18.34
C GLY A 270 -8.65 9.17 -17.56
N TYR A 271 -7.83 8.11 -17.62
CA TYR A 271 -6.64 7.94 -16.78
C TYR A 271 -5.49 8.92 -17.07
N ASP A 272 -5.39 9.43 -18.31
CA ASP A 272 -4.24 10.25 -18.74
C ASP A 272 -4.26 11.71 -18.24
N SER A 273 -5.26 12.09 -17.45
CA SER A 273 -5.46 13.47 -16.97
C SER A 273 -5.87 13.58 -15.50
N VAL A 274 -5.65 12.51 -14.72
CA VAL A 274 -6.03 12.47 -13.31
C VAL A 274 -5.08 13.37 -12.51
N GLU A 275 -5.61 14.47 -11.96
CA GLU A 275 -4.85 15.40 -11.13
C GLU A 275 -5.57 15.67 -9.80
N PHE A 276 -4.81 15.65 -8.71
CA PHE A 276 -5.29 16.04 -7.38
C PHE A 276 -4.57 17.31 -6.97
N THR A 277 -5.33 18.38 -6.71
CA THR A 277 -4.75 19.68 -6.31
C THR A 277 -5.15 20.05 -4.90
N GLU A 278 -4.23 20.71 -4.19
CA GLU A 278 -4.49 21.20 -2.83
C GLU A 278 -5.64 22.21 -2.82
N ASN A 279 -5.72 23.08 -3.83
CA ASN A 279 -6.79 24.07 -3.94
C ASN A 279 -8.17 23.42 -4.12
N ALA A 280 -8.30 22.38 -4.92
CA ALA A 280 -9.58 21.67 -5.08
C ALA A 280 -10.02 21.01 -3.76
N LEU A 281 -9.09 20.40 -3.03
CA LEU A 281 -9.37 19.83 -1.72
C LEU A 281 -9.84 20.90 -0.72
N LYS A 282 -9.10 22.02 -0.61
CA LYS A 282 -9.45 23.13 0.27
C LYS A 282 -10.81 23.74 -0.08
N GLN A 283 -11.07 23.97 -1.36
CA GLN A 283 -12.36 24.46 -1.84
C GLN A 283 -13.51 23.51 -1.44
N GLN A 284 -13.35 22.19 -1.58
CA GLN A 284 -14.39 21.23 -1.20
C GLN A 284 -14.65 21.16 0.32
N LEU A 285 -13.62 21.44 1.14
CA LEU A 285 -13.75 21.58 2.59
C LEU A 285 -14.50 22.87 2.96
N ASP A 286 -14.11 23.99 2.33
CA ASP A 286 -14.72 25.31 2.55
C ASP A 286 -16.20 25.33 2.12
N GLU A 287 -16.54 24.75 0.97
CA GLU A 287 -17.93 24.64 0.46
C GLU A 287 -18.87 23.83 1.38
N ARG A 288 -18.30 23.05 2.30
CA ARG A 288 -19.03 22.22 3.27
C ARG A 288 -18.91 22.73 4.70
N ASP A 289 -18.35 23.93 4.89
CA ASP A 289 -18.13 24.55 6.19
C ASP A 289 -17.33 23.66 7.17
N ILE A 290 -16.42 22.83 6.65
CA ILE A 290 -15.56 21.98 7.47
C ILE A 290 -14.39 22.82 7.98
N SER A 291 -14.37 23.10 9.28
CA SER A 291 -13.25 23.80 9.92
C SER A 291 -12.01 22.92 10.01
N TYR A 292 -10.84 23.46 9.64
CA TYR A 292 -9.55 22.79 9.74
C TYR A 292 -8.40 23.77 9.94
N THR A 293 -7.35 23.33 10.62
CA THR A 293 -6.06 24.04 10.74
C THR A 293 -5.12 23.65 9.60
N SER A 294 -5.06 22.35 9.27
CA SER A 294 -4.27 21.86 8.14
C SER A 294 -4.88 20.59 7.52
N THR A 295 -4.59 20.34 6.24
CA THR A 295 -5.12 19.20 5.49
C THR A 295 -4.11 18.71 4.46
N SER A 296 -4.15 17.42 4.12
CA SER A 296 -3.35 16.84 3.05
C SER A 296 -3.99 15.57 2.50
N GLN A 297 -3.46 15.06 1.39
CA GLN A 297 -3.97 13.86 0.75
C GLN A 297 -2.84 12.93 0.34
N ASN A 298 -3.05 11.62 0.49
CA ASN A 298 -2.30 10.59 -0.20
C ASN A 298 -3.18 9.95 -1.27
N VAL A 299 -2.60 9.68 -2.44
CA VAL A 299 -3.26 8.96 -3.51
C VAL A 299 -2.35 7.84 -3.99
N GLY A 300 -2.92 6.66 -4.24
CA GLY A 300 -2.24 5.52 -4.84
C GLY A 300 -3.02 5.00 -6.04
N TYR A 301 -2.32 4.54 -7.07
CA TYR A 301 -2.91 4.01 -8.29
C TYR A 301 -2.39 2.60 -8.62
N ASN A 302 -3.28 1.74 -9.11
CA ASN A 302 -3.00 0.40 -9.62
C ASN A 302 -2.47 -0.57 -8.54
N PHE A 303 -2.96 -0.44 -7.31
CA PHE A 303 -2.67 -1.37 -6.21
C PHE A 303 -3.79 -2.41 -6.07
N ASP A 304 -3.43 -3.69 -5.98
CA ASP A 304 -4.40 -4.78 -5.79
C ASP A 304 -4.86 -4.90 -4.34
N ASP A 305 -4.04 -4.42 -3.39
CA ASP A 305 -4.29 -4.57 -1.97
C ASP A 305 -3.71 -3.46 -1.08
N VAL A 306 -4.37 -3.24 0.06
CA VAL A 306 -3.98 -2.21 1.03
C VAL A 306 -2.58 -2.42 1.62
N PRO A 307 -2.14 -3.64 2.00
CA PRO A 307 -0.79 -3.82 2.50
C PRO A 307 0.32 -3.38 1.55
N THR A 308 0.20 -3.66 0.25
CA THR A 308 1.17 -3.19 -0.75
C THR A 308 1.10 -1.67 -0.91
N LEU A 309 -0.10 -1.08 -0.98
CA LEU A 309 -0.28 0.38 -1.03
C LEU A 309 0.36 1.09 0.18
N ILE A 310 0.03 0.64 1.40
CA ILE A 310 0.54 1.24 2.64
C ILE A 310 2.05 1.11 2.69
N HIS A 311 2.60 -0.03 2.27
CA HIS A 311 4.03 -0.22 2.18
C HIS A 311 4.68 0.84 1.27
N SER A 312 4.15 1.03 0.05
CA SER A 312 4.67 2.03 -0.89
C SER A 312 4.52 3.46 -0.36
N TRP A 313 3.40 3.82 0.27
CA TRP A 313 3.26 5.13 0.94
C TRP A 313 4.24 5.32 2.09
N MET A 314 4.50 4.28 2.89
CA MET A 314 5.42 4.34 4.02
C MET A 314 6.90 4.44 3.61
N ASN A 315 7.23 4.11 2.35
CA ASN A 315 8.58 4.26 1.79
C ASN A 315 8.70 5.44 0.81
N SER A 316 7.65 6.25 0.64
CA SER A 316 7.72 7.56 -0.03
C SER A 316 7.71 8.68 1.00
N ASP A 317 8.76 9.50 1.05
CA ASP A 317 8.95 10.52 2.11
C ASP A 317 7.73 11.45 2.27
N ILE A 318 7.17 11.93 1.15
CA ILE A 318 6.01 12.83 1.16
C ILE A 318 4.78 12.10 1.73
N HIS A 319 4.45 10.92 1.20
CA HIS A 319 3.27 10.15 1.62
C HIS A 319 3.37 9.68 3.07
N ARG A 320 4.55 9.23 3.47
CA ARG A 320 4.90 8.80 4.82
C ARG A 320 4.75 9.95 5.82
N SER A 321 5.25 11.15 5.48
CA SER A 321 5.18 12.31 6.36
C SER A 321 3.72 12.70 6.68
N ARG A 322 2.81 12.56 5.72
CA ARG A 322 1.37 12.81 5.90
C ARG A 322 0.72 11.72 6.78
N MET A 323 0.96 10.45 6.46
CA MET A 323 0.45 9.32 7.24
C MET A 323 0.88 9.34 8.72
N LEU A 324 2.12 9.77 8.99
CA LEU A 324 2.70 9.81 10.33
C LEU A 324 2.71 11.21 10.94
N ASN A 325 2.00 12.17 10.36
CA ASN A 325 1.94 13.52 10.92
C ASN A 325 1.26 13.47 12.29
N THR A 326 1.88 14.11 13.28
CA THR A 326 1.41 14.14 14.67
C THR A 326 0.27 15.12 14.89
N LYS A 327 0.07 16.07 13.97
CA LYS A 327 -0.96 17.10 14.02
C LYS A 327 -2.34 16.60 13.62
N TYR A 328 -2.41 15.74 12.60
CA TYR A 328 -3.68 15.19 12.13
C TYR A 328 -4.35 14.33 13.19
N ASP A 329 -5.66 14.48 13.30
CA ASP A 329 -6.54 13.77 14.22
C ASP A 329 -7.73 13.10 13.52
N GLU A 330 -8.01 13.47 12.27
CA GLU A 330 -9.06 12.88 11.44
C GLU A 330 -8.54 12.42 10.07
N MET A 331 -9.24 11.46 9.47
CA MET A 331 -9.02 11.00 8.10
C MET A 331 -10.32 10.58 7.42
N GLY A 332 -10.34 10.62 6.10
CA GLY A 332 -11.42 10.10 5.25
C GLY A 332 -10.91 9.83 3.85
N GLY A 333 -11.46 8.82 3.17
CA GLY A 333 -10.91 8.31 1.93
C GLY A 333 -11.95 7.66 1.03
N GLU A 334 -11.50 7.21 -0.13
CA GLU A 334 -12.28 6.48 -1.13
C GLU A 334 -11.42 5.45 -1.84
N VAL A 335 -12.03 4.34 -2.27
CA VAL A 335 -11.40 3.33 -3.15
C VAL A 335 -12.30 3.09 -4.36
N MET A 336 -11.82 3.45 -5.56
CA MET A 336 -12.60 3.33 -6.79
C MET A 336 -11.69 3.33 -8.03
N LYS A 337 -12.05 2.56 -9.07
CA LYS A 337 -11.36 2.53 -10.38
C LYS A 337 -9.83 2.39 -10.25
N ASP A 338 -9.37 1.44 -9.46
CA ASP A 338 -7.94 1.17 -9.18
C ASP A 338 -7.18 2.27 -8.41
N TYR A 339 -7.89 3.30 -7.92
CA TYR A 339 -7.34 4.33 -7.06
C TYR A 339 -7.71 4.13 -5.59
N TYR A 340 -6.79 4.54 -4.73
CA TYR A 340 -6.97 4.68 -3.30
C TYR A 340 -6.65 6.13 -2.91
N SER A 341 -7.60 6.82 -2.29
CA SER A 341 -7.46 8.19 -1.83
C SER A 341 -7.64 8.25 -0.32
N LEU A 342 -6.75 8.93 0.39
CA LEU A 342 -6.86 9.16 1.83
C LEU A 342 -6.50 10.61 2.16
N ILE A 343 -7.49 11.36 2.62
CA ILE A 343 -7.36 12.73 3.12
C ILE A 343 -7.10 12.67 4.63
N PHE A 344 -6.21 13.53 5.10
CA PHE A 344 -5.87 13.73 6.51
C PHE A 344 -6.20 15.16 6.92
N LEU A 345 -6.70 15.35 8.13
CA LEU A 345 -7.15 16.65 8.62
C LEU A 345 -6.70 16.85 10.07
N GLU A 346 -6.26 18.07 10.36
CA GLU A 346 -6.07 18.63 11.71
C GLU A 346 -7.20 19.63 11.91
N LYS A 347 -8.04 19.42 12.93
CA LYS A 347 -9.12 20.35 13.25
C LYS A 347 -8.67 21.71 13.74
#